data_AF-K7KNZ8-F1
#
_entry.id   AF-K7KNZ8-F1
#
_cell.length_a   1.000
_cell.length_b   1.000
_cell.length_c   1.000
_cell.angle_alpha   90.00
_cell.angle_beta   90.00
_cell.angle_gamma   90.00
#
_symmetry.space_group_name_H-M   'P 1'
#
loop_
_entity.id
_entity.type
_entity.pdbx_description
1 polymer ?
#
loop_
_entity_poly.entity_id
_entity_poly.type
_entity_poly.pdbx_seq_one_letter_code
_entity_poly.pdbx_strand_id
1 'polypeptide(L)'
;MKDIWMLPKYSVTATLQCAGNRRTAMSKIKTVKGVGWDVSAIGNAIWGGAKLSDVLELVGIPKLTSVTRFGGRHVEFISVDKCKEENGGPYKASIPLSQATNPEADVLLAYEMNGEPLNRDHGYPLRVVVPSVIGARSVKWLEDINIIAEECQGLFMQKDYKMFPPSVNWDNIDWSTRRPQMDFPVQCVICSLEDVSTVKPGKDQERFAVQTGETA
;
A
#
# COMPACT_ATOMS: atom_id res chain seq x y z
N MET A 1 10.60 19.41 2.45
CA MET A 1 9.81 19.66 1.22
C MET A 1 10.60 20.31 0.11
N LYS A 2 11.23 21.48 0.31
CA LYS A 2 12.02 22.16 -0.74
C LYS A 2 13.01 21.21 -1.46
N ASP A 3 13.76 20.42 -0.71
CA ASP A 3 14.74 19.49 -1.28
C ASP A 3 14.10 18.39 -2.13
N ILE A 4 12.96 17.85 -1.70
CA ILE A 4 12.19 16.85 -2.45
C ILE A 4 11.63 17.44 -3.76
N TRP A 5 11.23 18.71 -3.75
CA TRP A 5 10.75 19.39 -4.97
C TRP A 5 11.86 19.73 -5.97
N MET A 6 13.13 19.75 -5.54
CA MET A 6 14.28 19.97 -6.42
C MET A 6 14.73 18.70 -7.16
N LEU A 7 14.29 17.52 -6.71
CA LEU A 7 14.55 16.26 -7.41
C LEU A 7 13.75 16.16 -8.71
N PRO A 8 14.19 15.33 -9.68
CA PRO A 8 13.40 15.05 -10.87
C PRO A 8 11.99 14.57 -10.50
N LYS A 9 10.98 15.25 -11.05
CA LYS A 9 9.57 14.89 -10.86
C LYS A 9 9.18 13.81 -11.87
N TYR A 10 8.55 12.76 -11.37
CA TYR A 10 7.95 11.69 -12.16
C TYR A 10 6.45 11.67 -11.95
N SER A 11 5.73 11.16 -12.95
CA SER A 11 4.28 10.92 -12.89
C SER A 11 4.02 9.45 -13.11
N VAL A 12 3.44 8.78 -12.12
CA VAL A 12 3.16 7.33 -12.14
C VAL A 12 1.66 7.13 -11.96
N THR A 13 1.02 6.48 -12.93
CA THR A 13 -0.37 6.04 -12.79
C THR A 13 -0.38 4.74 -11.99
N ALA A 14 -0.95 4.77 -10.78
CA ALA A 14 -1.01 3.59 -9.93
C ALA A 14 -2.34 3.50 -9.19
N THR A 15 -2.87 2.26 -9.15
CA THR A 15 -4.06 1.91 -8.38
C THR A 15 -3.66 1.44 -6.98
N LEU A 16 -4.22 2.05 -5.95
CA LEU A 16 -4.10 1.60 -4.57
C LEU A 16 -5.35 0.82 -4.18
N GLN A 17 -5.17 -0.45 -3.84
CA GLN A 17 -6.22 -1.31 -3.31
C GLN A 17 -5.98 -1.61 -1.83
N CYS A 18 -7.01 -1.40 -1.00
CA CYS A 18 -6.97 -1.82 0.40
C CYS A 18 -6.99 -3.35 0.49
N ALA A 19 -6.16 -3.94 1.36
CA ALA A 19 -6.20 -5.38 1.64
C ALA A 19 -7.56 -5.85 2.21
N GLY A 20 -8.32 -4.93 2.80
CA GLY A 20 -9.68 -5.18 3.27
C GLY A 20 -10.77 -5.04 2.21
N ASN A 21 -10.46 -4.76 0.94
CA ASN A 21 -11.48 -4.61 -0.11
C ASN A 21 -12.37 -5.87 -0.18
N ARG A 22 -13.69 -5.68 -0.32
CA ARG A 22 -14.73 -6.74 -0.34
C ARG A 22 -14.89 -7.53 0.96
N ARG A 23 -14.38 -7.05 2.10
CA ARG A 23 -14.50 -7.74 3.41
C ARG A 23 -15.94 -8.04 3.81
N THR A 24 -16.89 -7.15 3.50
CA THR A 24 -18.30 -7.33 3.90
C THR A 24 -18.89 -8.63 3.34
N ALA A 25 -18.58 -8.97 2.08
CA ALA A 25 -19.04 -10.23 1.48
C ALA A 25 -18.44 -11.46 2.18
N MET A 26 -17.16 -11.40 2.58
CA MET A 26 -16.54 -12.47 3.39
C MET A 26 -17.21 -12.60 4.75
N SER A 27 -17.55 -11.48 5.40
CA SER A 27 -18.22 -11.46 6.70
C SER A 27 -19.65 -12.01 6.66
N LYS A 28 -20.33 -12.00 5.49
CA LYS A 28 -21.65 -12.65 5.30
C LYS A 28 -21.55 -14.18 5.43
N ILE A 29 -20.40 -14.78 5.11
CA ILE A 29 -20.17 -16.23 5.20
C ILE A 29 -19.73 -16.64 6.61
N LYS A 30 -18.72 -15.94 7.16
CA LYS A 30 -18.23 -16.13 8.52
C LYS A 30 -17.74 -14.78 9.04
N THR A 31 -18.26 -14.35 10.18
CA THR A 31 -17.93 -13.04 10.76
C THR A 31 -16.43 -12.86 10.92
N VAL A 32 -15.89 -11.78 10.36
CA VAL A 32 -14.48 -11.37 10.48
C VAL A 32 -14.39 -10.03 11.22
N LYS A 33 -13.28 -9.79 11.94
CA LYS A 33 -13.04 -8.50 12.57
C LYS A 33 -12.43 -7.52 11.56
N GLY A 34 -12.88 -6.27 11.61
CA GLY A 34 -12.35 -5.17 10.81
C GLY A 34 -13.46 -4.28 10.23
N VAL A 35 -13.08 -3.11 9.71
CA VAL A 35 -14.01 -2.20 9.02
C VAL A 35 -14.65 -2.92 7.83
N GLY A 36 -15.98 -2.85 7.73
CA GLY A 36 -16.72 -3.40 6.59
C GLY A 36 -16.46 -2.58 5.34
N TRP A 37 -15.91 -3.23 4.31
CA TRP A 37 -15.71 -2.65 2.99
C TRP A 37 -16.50 -3.46 1.98
N ASP A 38 -17.23 -2.75 1.13
CA ASP A 38 -17.87 -3.34 -0.05
C ASP A 38 -16.85 -3.44 -1.21
N VAL A 39 -17.23 -3.18 -2.47
CA VAL A 39 -16.36 -3.42 -3.63
C VAL A 39 -15.38 -2.29 -3.97
N SER A 40 -15.51 -1.13 -3.31
CA SER A 40 -14.89 0.14 -3.72
C SER A 40 -13.74 0.61 -2.83
N ALA A 41 -13.12 -0.27 -2.03
CA ALA A 41 -11.90 0.09 -1.27
C ALA A 41 -10.64 0.00 -2.17
N ILE A 42 -10.72 0.68 -3.32
CA ILE A 42 -9.77 0.70 -4.43
C ILE A 42 -9.88 2.05 -5.16
N GLY A 43 -8.76 2.60 -5.62
CA GLY A 43 -8.78 3.84 -6.42
C GLY A 43 -7.53 3.99 -7.28
N ASN A 44 -7.70 4.50 -8.50
CA ASN A 44 -6.61 4.79 -9.44
C ASN A 44 -6.36 6.30 -9.53
N ALA A 45 -5.09 6.70 -9.55
CA ALA A 45 -4.69 8.09 -9.69
C ALA A 45 -3.35 8.21 -10.40
N ILE A 46 -3.08 9.42 -10.91
CA ILE A 46 -1.75 9.83 -11.37
C ILE A 46 -1.02 10.46 -10.19
N TRP A 47 0.05 9.84 -9.72
CA TRP A 47 0.84 10.32 -8.59
C TRP A 47 2.06 11.08 -9.09
N GLY A 48 2.24 12.31 -8.58
CA GLY A 48 3.38 13.16 -8.91
C GLY A 48 4.35 13.24 -7.73
N GLY A 49 5.63 12.97 -7.97
CA GLY A 49 6.62 12.89 -6.90
C GLY A 49 8.05 12.68 -7.35
N ALA A 50 8.95 12.58 -6.37
CA ALA A 50 10.32 12.13 -6.59
C ALA A 50 10.39 10.60 -6.45
N LYS A 51 11.22 9.92 -7.27
CA LYS A 51 11.47 8.49 -7.08
C LYS A 51 12.24 8.25 -5.78
N LEU A 52 11.83 7.25 -5.02
CA LEU A 52 12.52 6.86 -3.80
C LEU A 52 13.96 6.42 -4.10
N SER A 53 14.19 5.76 -5.23
CA SER A 53 15.53 5.36 -5.66
C SER A 53 16.48 6.55 -5.88
N ASP A 54 15.98 7.68 -6.40
CA ASP A 54 16.77 8.91 -6.57
C ASP A 54 17.09 9.55 -5.20
N VAL A 55 16.15 9.51 -4.25
CA VAL A 55 16.36 9.99 -2.87
C VAL A 55 17.40 9.14 -2.14
N LEU A 56 17.32 7.82 -2.29
CA LEU A 56 18.27 6.88 -1.67
C LEU A 56 19.68 7.02 -2.28
N GLU A 57 19.77 7.30 -3.58
CA GLU A 57 21.04 7.57 -4.25
C GLU A 57 21.73 8.83 -3.69
N LEU A 58 20.97 9.89 -3.39
CA LEU A 58 21.52 11.11 -2.76
C LEU A 58 22.15 10.86 -1.38
N VAL A 59 21.68 9.85 -0.64
CA VAL A 59 22.23 9.48 0.68
C VAL A 59 23.25 8.34 0.59
N GLY A 60 23.73 8.03 -0.62
CA GLY A 60 24.83 7.09 -0.86
C GLY A 60 24.41 5.63 -0.96
N ILE A 61 23.13 5.33 -1.22
CA ILE A 61 22.64 3.98 -1.51
C ILE A 61 22.39 3.87 -3.02
N PRO A 62 23.27 3.18 -3.78
CA PRO A 62 23.11 3.06 -5.22
C PRO A 62 21.79 2.39 -5.63
N LYS A 63 21.33 2.68 -6.83
CA LYS A 63 20.22 1.96 -7.47
C LYS A 63 20.52 0.45 -7.55
N LEU A 64 19.46 -0.36 -7.52
CA LEU A 64 19.54 -1.83 -7.56
C LEU A 64 20.33 -2.46 -6.39
N THR A 65 20.32 -1.81 -5.22
CA THR A 65 20.97 -2.33 -4.01
C THR A 65 20.01 -3.21 -3.22
N SER A 66 20.37 -4.47 -2.99
CA SER A 66 19.58 -5.38 -2.13
C SER A 66 19.98 -5.33 -0.66
N VAL A 67 21.24 -4.98 -0.35
CA VAL A 67 21.78 -4.88 1.01
C VAL A 67 22.81 -3.75 1.08
N THR A 68 22.73 -2.88 2.09
CA THR A 68 23.75 -1.83 2.30
C THR A 68 25.01 -2.37 2.98
N ARG A 69 26.11 -1.59 2.96
CA ARG A 69 27.35 -1.91 3.68
C ARG A 69 27.14 -2.18 5.18
N PHE A 70 26.13 -1.54 5.78
CA PHE A 70 25.79 -1.69 7.21
C PHE A 70 24.73 -2.77 7.46
N GLY A 71 24.42 -3.60 6.47
CA GLY A 71 23.49 -4.72 6.61
C GLY A 71 22.01 -4.37 6.48
N GLY A 72 21.67 -3.12 6.14
CA GLY A 72 20.28 -2.72 5.88
C GLY A 72 19.69 -3.41 4.66
N ARG A 73 18.50 -3.99 4.78
CA ARG A 73 17.79 -4.78 3.74
C ARG A 73 16.37 -4.30 3.48
N HIS A 74 15.85 -3.40 4.31
CA HIS A 74 14.50 -2.86 4.19
C HIS A 74 14.52 -1.34 4.35
N VAL A 75 13.51 -0.69 3.77
CA VAL A 75 13.21 0.73 3.97
C VAL A 75 11.91 0.83 4.74
N GLU A 76 11.97 1.36 5.96
CA GLU A 76 10.82 1.65 6.81
C GLU A 76 10.37 3.09 6.61
N PHE A 77 9.05 3.27 6.56
CA PHE A 77 8.37 4.55 6.44
C PHE A 77 7.56 4.78 7.69
N ILE A 78 7.76 5.93 8.34
CA ILE A 78 7.08 6.31 9.57
C ILE A 78 6.18 7.51 9.29
N SER A 79 4.90 7.39 9.65
CA SER A 79 3.92 8.47 9.60
C SER A 79 3.99 9.34 10.85
N VAL A 80 3.53 10.59 10.76
CA VAL A 80 3.37 11.49 11.93
C VAL A 80 2.08 11.23 12.72
N ASP A 81 1.19 10.38 12.21
CA ASP A 81 -0.09 10.09 12.87
C ASP A 81 0.07 9.34 14.19
N LYS A 82 -1.04 9.17 14.92
CA LYS A 82 -1.07 8.46 16.20
C LYS A 82 -2.17 7.41 16.18
N CYS A 83 -1.77 6.14 16.17
CA CYS A 83 -2.66 5.00 16.12
C CYS A 83 -2.92 4.47 17.54
N LYS A 84 -4.17 4.11 17.85
CA LYS A 84 -4.49 3.48 19.14
C LYS A 84 -3.86 2.10 19.26
N GLU A 85 -3.77 1.41 18.13
CA GLU A 85 -3.15 0.10 17.94
C GLU A 85 -1.67 0.10 18.35
N GLU A 86 -0.99 1.23 18.14
CA GLU A 86 0.42 1.45 18.51
C GLU A 86 0.57 2.20 19.84
N ASN A 87 -0.45 2.15 20.71
CA ASN A 87 -0.48 2.86 22.00
C ASN A 87 -0.20 4.37 21.87
N GLY A 88 -0.71 5.00 20.82
CA GLY A 88 -0.48 6.41 20.49
C GLY A 88 0.79 6.67 19.69
N GLY A 89 1.53 5.63 19.31
CA GLY A 89 2.64 5.67 18.36
C GLY A 89 2.18 5.75 16.89
N PRO A 90 3.13 5.93 15.97
CA PRO A 90 2.83 6.19 14.56
C PRO A 90 2.53 4.94 13.74
N TYR A 91 1.81 5.12 12.63
CA TYR A 91 1.71 4.12 11.58
C TYR A 91 3.08 3.88 10.93
N LYS A 92 3.45 2.61 10.74
CA LYS A 92 4.70 2.22 10.07
C LYS A 92 4.47 1.08 9.09
N ALA A 93 5.23 1.10 8.01
CA ALA A 93 5.36 -0.02 7.09
C ALA A 93 6.77 -0.05 6.52
N SER A 94 7.19 -1.18 5.94
CA SER A 94 8.45 -1.25 5.20
C SER A 94 8.31 -2.01 3.90
N ILE A 95 9.20 -1.72 2.95
CA ILE A 95 9.41 -2.52 1.74
C ILE A 95 10.85 -3.04 1.68
N PRO A 96 11.14 -4.11 0.91
CA PRO A 96 12.51 -4.54 0.65
C PRO A 96 13.35 -3.43 0.00
N LEU A 97 14.62 -3.33 0.39
CA LEU A 97 15.55 -2.34 -0.17
C LEU A 97 15.76 -2.54 -1.67
N SER A 98 15.74 -3.79 -2.14
CA SER A 98 15.80 -4.12 -3.57
C SER A 98 14.66 -3.47 -4.36
N GLN A 99 13.44 -3.42 -3.81
CA GLN A 99 12.31 -2.75 -4.42
C GLN A 99 12.44 -1.23 -4.33
N ALA A 100 12.82 -0.71 -3.16
CA ALA A 100 12.98 0.73 -2.93
C ALA A 100 14.05 1.39 -3.81
N THR A 101 15.12 0.65 -4.12
CA THR A 101 16.25 1.13 -4.93
C THR A 101 16.12 0.78 -6.41
N ASN A 102 15.10 0.00 -6.81
CA ASN A 102 14.83 -0.30 -8.21
C ASN A 102 14.05 0.85 -8.86
N PRO A 103 14.62 1.57 -9.84
CA PRO A 103 13.90 2.63 -10.55
C PRO A 103 12.68 2.13 -11.31
N GLU A 104 12.63 0.86 -11.72
CA GLU A 104 11.50 0.26 -12.46
C GLU A 104 10.32 -0.11 -11.55
N ALA A 105 10.53 -0.21 -10.23
CA ALA A 105 9.46 -0.44 -9.27
C ALA A 105 8.59 0.82 -9.02
N ASP A 106 8.99 1.97 -9.58
CA ASP A 106 8.25 3.23 -9.55
C ASP A 106 7.75 3.68 -8.15
N VAL A 107 8.50 3.34 -7.09
CA VAL A 107 8.20 3.79 -5.73
C VAL A 107 8.42 5.31 -5.65
N LEU A 108 7.37 6.05 -5.29
CA LEU A 108 7.40 7.51 -5.22
C LEU A 108 7.29 8.02 -3.79
N LEU A 109 8.03 9.10 -3.51
CA LEU A 109 7.65 10.10 -2.52
C LEU A 109 6.74 11.12 -3.22
N ALA A 110 5.43 10.86 -3.15
CA ALA A 110 4.42 11.64 -3.86
C ALA A 110 3.99 12.87 -3.04
N TYR A 111 3.91 14.01 -3.70
CA TYR A 111 3.38 15.28 -3.17
C TYR A 111 2.23 15.84 -4.03
N GLU A 112 1.91 15.18 -5.14
CA GLU A 112 0.75 15.46 -6.00
C GLU A 112 -0.09 14.21 -6.28
N MET A 113 -1.38 14.41 -6.51
CA MET A 113 -2.34 13.40 -6.95
C MET A 113 -3.29 14.03 -7.97
N ASN A 114 -3.35 13.44 -9.17
CA ASN A 114 -4.14 13.90 -10.32
C ASN A 114 -3.82 15.35 -10.74
N GLY A 115 -2.52 15.71 -10.71
CA GLY A 115 -2.04 17.04 -11.13
C GLY A 115 -2.19 18.13 -10.08
N GLU A 116 -2.85 17.84 -8.95
CA GLU A 116 -3.04 18.78 -7.85
C GLU A 116 -2.16 18.39 -6.64
N PRO A 117 -1.80 19.34 -5.77
CA PRO A 117 -1.16 19.03 -4.50
C PRO A 117 -1.97 17.99 -3.71
N LEU A 118 -1.30 17.10 -2.98
CA LEU A 118 -2.01 16.15 -2.11
C LEU A 118 -2.98 16.86 -1.19
N ASN A 119 -4.16 16.28 -1.01
CA ASN A 119 -5.06 16.70 0.05
C ASN A 119 -4.63 16.08 1.40
N ARG A 120 -5.21 16.57 2.49
CA ARG A 120 -4.91 16.09 3.85
C ARG A 120 -5.22 14.61 4.01
N ASP A 121 -6.35 14.12 3.49
CA ASP A 121 -6.77 12.72 3.67
C ASP A 121 -5.88 11.71 2.93
N HIS A 122 -5.23 12.15 1.85
CA HIS A 122 -4.32 11.37 1.03
C HIS A 122 -2.85 11.59 1.38
N GLY A 123 -2.54 12.34 2.44
CA GLY A 123 -1.19 12.38 3.00
C GLY A 123 -0.40 13.65 2.77
N TYR A 124 -1.05 14.80 2.51
CA TYR A 124 -0.34 16.09 2.46
C TYR A 124 0.58 16.30 3.68
N PRO A 125 1.84 16.76 3.50
CA PRO A 125 2.42 17.23 2.25
C PRO A 125 3.13 16.14 1.44
N LEU A 126 3.32 14.95 2.00
CA LEU A 126 4.13 13.90 1.40
C LEU A 126 3.64 12.52 1.85
N ARG A 127 3.52 11.60 0.89
CA ARG A 127 3.26 10.18 1.14
C ARG A 127 4.23 9.32 0.36
N VAL A 128 4.31 8.05 0.74
CA VAL A 128 4.85 7.00 -0.13
C VAL A 128 3.73 6.45 -1.00
N VAL A 129 4.04 6.18 -2.26
CA VAL A 129 3.22 5.36 -3.16
C VAL A 129 4.08 4.18 -3.61
N VAL A 130 3.62 2.97 -3.33
CA VAL A 130 4.28 1.72 -3.72
C VAL A 130 3.37 1.01 -4.73
N PRO A 131 3.64 1.15 -6.04
CA PRO A 131 2.88 0.44 -7.07
C PRO A 131 2.88 -1.07 -6.86
N SER A 132 1.83 -1.75 -7.32
CA SER A 132 1.68 -3.21 -7.27
C SER A 132 1.71 -3.83 -5.87
N VAL A 133 1.65 -3.02 -4.81
CA VAL A 133 1.62 -3.45 -3.41
C VAL A 133 0.32 -2.99 -2.77
N ILE A 134 -0.18 -3.73 -1.78
CA ILE A 134 -1.38 -3.35 -1.04
C ILE A 134 -1.26 -1.92 -0.49
N GLY A 135 -2.37 -1.19 -0.48
CA GLY A 135 -2.40 0.23 -0.10
C GLY A 135 -1.85 0.53 1.30
N ALA A 136 -1.83 -0.47 2.19
CA ALA A 136 -1.25 -0.36 3.53
C ALA A 136 0.23 0.04 3.52
N ARG A 137 1.02 -0.36 2.50
CA ARG A 137 2.46 -0.03 2.46
C ARG A 137 2.76 1.36 1.92
N SER A 138 1.76 2.02 1.34
CA SER A 138 1.84 3.40 0.85
C SER A 138 1.56 4.36 2.01
N VAL A 139 2.54 4.56 2.91
CA VAL A 139 2.38 5.36 4.13
C VAL A 139 2.06 6.82 3.81
N LYS A 140 1.07 7.39 4.50
CA LYS A 140 0.66 8.80 4.39
C LYS A 140 1.32 9.65 5.48
N TRP A 141 1.39 10.95 5.27
CA TRP A 141 1.93 11.92 6.24
C TRP A 141 3.34 11.54 6.71
N LEU A 142 4.22 11.31 5.74
CA LEU A 142 5.55 10.75 5.96
C LEU A 142 6.42 11.70 6.82
N GLU A 143 6.96 11.16 7.91
CA GLU A 143 7.86 11.85 8.84
C GLU A 143 9.30 11.37 8.63
N ASP A 144 9.55 10.06 8.74
CA ASP A 144 10.88 9.46 8.63
C ASP A 144 10.95 8.34 7.59
N ILE A 145 12.15 8.18 7.01
CA ILE A 145 12.54 7.05 6.16
C ILE A 145 13.79 6.41 6.77
N ASN A 146 13.66 5.18 7.26
CA ASN A 146 14.73 4.46 7.94
C ASN A 146 15.24 3.29 7.12
N ILE A 147 16.55 3.09 7.09
CA ILE A 147 17.17 1.89 6.50
C ILE A 147 17.44 0.90 7.63
N ILE A 148 16.81 -0.27 7.57
CA ILE A 148 16.82 -1.25 8.66
C ILE A 148 17.22 -2.65 8.15
N ALA A 149 17.84 -3.44 9.00
CA ALA A 149 18.37 -4.77 8.64
C ALA A 149 17.28 -5.81 8.40
N GLU A 150 16.20 -5.72 9.17
CA GLU A 150 15.04 -6.62 9.12
C GLU A 150 13.78 -5.83 8.77
N GLU A 151 12.71 -6.54 8.47
CA GLU A 151 11.40 -5.94 8.24
C GLU A 151 10.92 -5.08 9.43
N CYS A 152 10.13 -4.04 9.16
CA CYS A 152 9.54 -3.18 10.18
C CYS A 152 8.77 -4.00 11.23
N GLN A 153 9.06 -3.73 12.50
CA GLN A 153 8.47 -4.45 13.65
C GLN A 153 7.15 -3.84 14.14
N GLY A 154 6.62 -2.83 13.43
CA GLY A 154 5.33 -2.21 13.74
C GLY A 154 4.16 -3.20 13.65
N LEU A 155 3.10 -2.94 14.41
CA LEU A 155 1.90 -3.76 14.52
C LEU A 155 1.29 -4.04 13.14
N PHE A 156 1.18 -3.04 12.28
CA PHE A 156 0.58 -3.18 10.95
C PHE A 156 1.45 -3.99 9.96
N MET A 157 2.71 -4.27 10.28
CA MET A 157 3.52 -5.24 9.53
C MET A 157 3.45 -6.61 10.20
N GLN A 158 3.62 -6.68 11.52
CA GLN A 158 3.82 -7.95 12.21
C GLN A 158 2.52 -8.66 12.60
N LYS A 159 1.48 -7.92 12.94
CA LYS A 159 0.22 -8.41 13.52
C LYS A 159 -1.03 -7.94 12.78
N ASP A 160 -0.88 -7.51 11.53
CA ASP A 160 -1.98 -7.21 10.62
C ASP A 160 -1.55 -7.47 9.17
N TYR A 161 -2.47 -7.36 8.22
CA TYR A 161 -2.21 -7.46 6.77
C TYR A 161 -1.42 -8.72 6.40
N LYS A 162 -1.84 -9.88 6.92
CA LYS A 162 -1.31 -11.22 6.63
C LYS A 162 -2.45 -12.13 6.19
N MET A 163 -2.19 -12.98 5.19
CA MET A 163 -3.18 -13.91 4.65
C MET A 163 -3.09 -15.27 5.34
N PHE A 164 -4.06 -15.61 6.17
CA PHE A 164 -4.15 -16.89 6.87
C PHE A 164 -5.07 -17.88 6.15
N PRO A 165 -4.86 -19.21 6.29
CA PRO A 165 -5.79 -20.20 5.77
C PRO A 165 -7.12 -20.20 6.55
N PRO A 166 -8.23 -20.69 5.97
CA PRO A 166 -9.55 -20.69 6.60
C PRO A 166 -9.66 -21.48 7.92
N SER A 167 -8.69 -22.35 8.23
CA SER A 167 -8.61 -23.13 9.47
C SER A 167 -8.15 -22.32 10.68
N VAL A 168 -7.57 -21.14 10.47
CA VAL A 168 -7.10 -20.25 11.54
C VAL A 168 -8.25 -19.39 12.09
N ASN A 169 -8.25 -19.18 13.40
CA ASN A 169 -9.20 -18.36 14.15
C ASN A 169 -8.48 -17.59 15.28
N TRP A 170 -9.22 -16.84 16.09
CA TRP A 170 -8.62 -16.01 17.16
C TRP A 170 -7.98 -16.80 18.29
N ASP A 171 -8.36 -18.06 18.49
CA ASP A 171 -7.84 -18.91 19.57
C ASP A 171 -6.52 -19.60 19.18
N ASN A 172 -6.26 -19.77 17.88
CA ASN A 172 -5.08 -20.48 17.36
C ASN A 172 -4.17 -19.66 16.43
N ILE A 173 -4.42 -18.35 16.30
CA ILE A 173 -3.65 -17.49 15.41
C ILE A 173 -2.20 -17.34 15.90
N ASP A 174 -1.26 -17.67 15.01
CA ASP A 174 0.16 -17.36 15.18
C ASP A 174 0.62 -16.49 14.00
N TRP A 175 0.86 -15.22 14.31
CA TRP A 175 1.27 -14.19 13.35
C TRP A 175 2.62 -14.45 12.68
N SER A 176 3.50 -15.22 13.32
CA SER A 176 4.83 -15.54 12.77
C SER A 176 4.77 -16.53 11.61
N THR A 177 3.69 -17.32 11.52
CA THR A 177 3.54 -18.37 10.50
C THR A 177 3.26 -17.82 9.10
N ARG A 178 2.94 -16.53 8.97
CA ARG A 178 2.65 -15.85 7.70
C ARG A 178 3.56 -14.65 7.55
N ARG A 179 4.05 -14.43 6.32
CA ARG A 179 4.77 -13.21 5.95
C ARG A 179 3.78 -12.06 5.72
N PRO A 180 4.17 -10.79 5.94
CA PRO A 180 3.31 -9.67 5.60
C PRO A 180 2.95 -9.65 4.13
N GLN A 181 1.69 -9.31 3.86
CA GLN A 181 1.23 -9.17 2.50
C GLN A 181 1.87 -7.93 1.88
N MET A 182 2.50 -8.12 0.72
CA MET A 182 3.07 -7.06 -0.11
C MET A 182 2.25 -6.95 -1.39
N ASP A 183 2.50 -7.84 -2.34
CA ASP A 183 1.72 -8.01 -3.56
C ASP A 183 0.27 -8.47 -3.27
N PHE A 184 -0.61 -8.50 -4.26
CA PHE A 184 -1.98 -8.99 -4.12
C PHE A 184 -2.47 -9.72 -5.38
N PRO A 185 -3.31 -10.77 -5.22
CA PRO A 185 -3.77 -11.57 -6.34
C PRO A 185 -4.68 -10.75 -7.27
N VAL A 186 -4.91 -11.29 -8.47
CA VAL A 186 -5.91 -10.77 -9.41
C VAL A 186 -7.27 -10.58 -8.75
N GLN A 187 -7.89 -9.44 -9.01
CA GLN A 187 -9.19 -9.00 -8.50
C GLN A 187 -10.04 -8.47 -9.65
N CYS A 188 -11.34 -8.76 -9.61
CA CYS A 188 -12.32 -8.22 -10.53
C CYS A 188 -13.68 -8.02 -9.81
N VAL A 189 -14.35 -6.92 -10.12
CA VAL A 189 -15.71 -6.63 -9.64
C VAL A 189 -16.56 -6.00 -10.76
N ILE A 190 -17.86 -6.28 -10.73
CA ILE A 190 -18.85 -5.53 -11.50
C ILE A 190 -19.10 -4.22 -10.75
N CYS A 191 -19.05 -3.09 -11.47
CA CYS A 191 -19.25 -1.76 -10.89
C CYS A 191 -20.49 -1.05 -11.43
N SER A 192 -21.08 -1.54 -12.50
CA SER A 192 -22.24 -0.92 -13.15
C SER A 192 -23.59 -1.31 -12.56
N LEU A 193 -23.61 -2.33 -11.71
CA LEU A 193 -24.81 -2.91 -11.10
C LEU A 193 -24.54 -3.21 -9.63
N GLU A 194 -25.60 -3.13 -8.83
CA GLU A 194 -25.60 -3.58 -7.44
C GLU A 194 -25.68 -5.11 -7.35
N ASP A 195 -25.29 -5.68 -6.20
CA ASP A 195 -25.41 -7.12 -5.87
C ASP A 195 -26.79 -7.70 -6.25
N VAL A 196 -27.85 -6.89 -6.11
CA VAL A 196 -29.20 -7.18 -6.55
C VAL A 196 -29.74 -6.00 -7.34
N SER A 197 -29.90 -6.18 -8.65
CA SER A 197 -30.43 -5.17 -9.57
C SER A 197 -31.57 -5.74 -10.40
N THR A 198 -32.62 -4.95 -10.63
CA THR A 198 -33.65 -5.27 -11.64
C THR A 198 -33.32 -4.55 -12.94
N VAL A 199 -33.20 -5.31 -14.02
CA VAL A 199 -32.91 -4.78 -15.37
C VAL A 199 -34.11 -4.96 -16.31
N LYS A 200 -34.27 -4.04 -17.26
CA LYS A 200 -35.31 -4.16 -18.29
C LYS A 200 -34.84 -5.12 -19.38
N PRO A 201 -35.73 -5.92 -20.01
CA PRO A 201 -35.34 -6.72 -21.17
C PRO A 201 -34.72 -5.84 -22.27
N GLY A 202 -33.50 -6.18 -22.69
CA GLY A 202 -32.75 -5.38 -23.65
C GLY A 202 -31.24 -5.62 -23.57
N LYS A 203 -30.46 -4.71 -24.14
CA LYS A 203 -29.00 -4.67 -23.96
C LYS A 203 -28.67 -3.78 -22.78
N ASP A 204 -27.99 -4.33 -21.77
CA ASP A 204 -27.40 -3.57 -20.68
C ASP A 204 -25.87 -3.49 -20.86
N GLN A 205 -25.27 -2.37 -20.46
CA GLN A 205 -23.82 -2.18 -20.52
C GLN A 205 -23.21 -2.51 -19.15
N GLU A 206 -22.64 -3.70 -19.02
CA GLU A 206 -21.87 -4.08 -17.84
C GLU A 206 -20.47 -3.46 -17.87
N ARG A 207 -20.02 -2.94 -16.72
CA ARG A 207 -18.67 -2.38 -16.55
C ARG A 207 -17.99 -3.03 -15.37
N PHE A 208 -16.73 -3.40 -15.58
CA PHE A 208 -15.90 -4.10 -14.61
C PHE A 208 -14.67 -3.25 -14.27
N ALA A 209 -14.18 -3.42 -13.04
CA ALA A 209 -12.83 -2.99 -12.67
C ALA A 209 -11.99 -4.24 -12.39
N VAL A 210 -10.83 -4.35 -13.06
CA VAL A 210 -9.89 -5.47 -12.92
C VAL A 210 -8.54 -4.91 -12.48
N GLN A 211 -7.92 -5.53 -11.47
CA GLN A 211 -6.60 -5.18 -11.00
C GLN A 211 -5.82 -6.44 -10.61
N THR A 212 -4.51 -6.43 -10.82
CA THR A 212 -3.57 -7.36 -10.22
C THR A 212 -2.41 -6.55 -9.64
N GLY A 213 -1.70 -7.10 -8.66
CA GLY A 213 -0.40 -6.59 -8.31
C GLY A 213 0.68 -7.13 -9.27
N GLU A 214 1.92 -7.20 -8.83
CA GLU A 214 3.06 -7.54 -9.67
C GLU A 214 2.97 -9.01 -10.09
N THR A 215 2.87 -9.26 -11.40
CA THR A 215 2.87 -10.64 -11.92
C THR A 215 4.25 -11.25 -11.69
N ALA A 216 4.32 -12.29 -10.84
CA ALA A 216 5.49 -13.15 -10.70
C ALA A 216 5.90 -13.80 -12.03
#